data_AF-A0A838PG98-F1
#
_entry.id   AF-A0A838PG98-F1
#
_cell.length_a   1.000
_cell.length_b   1.000
_cell.length_c   1.000
_cell.angle_alpha   90.00
_cell.angle_beta   90.00
_cell.angle_gamma   90.00
#
_symmetry.space_group_name_H-M   'P 1'
#
loop_
_entity.id
_entity.type
_entity.pdbx_description
1 polymer ?
#
loop_
_entity_poly.entity_id
_entity_poly.type
_entity_poly.pdbx_seq_one_letter_code
_entity_poly.pdbx_strand_id
1 'polypeptide(L)'
;MSAGPYEDEEGTRYIVRLERVPGGVRLAEWAGSELRRRAPVLRARDLEGLAADAHGVLSEGDAHALAGALRQERSADGDAGVSRGRAGDFREELRVEAIDDDRVRIGRWVQRPGTGWELRDAAPMLPAARYAEALADASRKGVLGRRSGDETARSI
;
A
#
# COMPACT_ATOMS: atom_id res chain seq x y z
N MET A 1 5.72 -8.08 -12.27
CA MET A 1 4.60 -7.13 -12.53
C MET A 1 4.98 -5.82 -11.89
N SER A 2 4.72 -4.70 -12.56
CA SER A 2 5.21 -3.40 -12.12
C SER A 2 4.28 -2.26 -12.47
N ALA A 3 4.29 -1.23 -11.64
CA ALA A 3 3.64 0.05 -11.88
C ALA A 3 4.68 1.18 -11.98
N GLY A 4 4.32 2.25 -12.69
CA GLY A 4 5.20 3.36 -13.04
C GLY A 4 5.52 3.42 -14.54
N PRO A 5 6.61 4.10 -14.94
CA PRO A 5 7.63 4.72 -14.08
C PRO A 5 7.08 5.89 -13.25
N TYR A 6 7.66 6.07 -12.08
CA TYR A 6 7.50 7.21 -11.20
C TYR A 6 8.82 7.98 -11.12
N GLU A 7 8.74 9.19 -10.59
CA GLU A 7 9.88 10.02 -10.24
C GLU A 7 9.69 10.50 -8.80
N ASP A 8 10.77 10.62 -8.03
CA ASP A 8 10.74 11.27 -6.71
C ASP A 8 11.22 12.72 -6.80
N GLU A 9 11.25 13.40 -5.65
CA GLU A 9 11.64 14.81 -5.56
C GLU A 9 13.08 15.08 -6.02
N GLU A 10 13.94 14.06 -6.00
CA GLU A 10 15.34 14.15 -6.45
C GLU A 10 15.49 13.88 -7.96
N GLY A 11 14.38 13.63 -8.68
CA GLY A 11 14.40 13.27 -10.09
C GLY A 11 14.75 11.80 -10.34
N THR A 12 14.82 10.97 -9.30
CA THR A 12 15.18 9.55 -9.46
C THR A 12 13.98 8.76 -9.95
N ARG A 13 14.13 8.13 -11.11
CA ARG A 13 13.11 7.26 -11.68
C ARG A 13 13.06 5.90 -11.00
N TYR A 14 11.85 5.44 -10.69
CA TYR A 14 11.63 4.13 -10.11
C TYR A 14 10.34 3.48 -10.61
N ILE A 15 10.19 2.19 -10.36
CA ILE A 15 8.96 1.43 -10.54
C ILE A 15 8.60 0.73 -9.24
N VAL A 16 7.32 0.44 -9.04
CA VAL A 16 6.88 -0.41 -7.92
C VAL A 16 6.60 -1.81 -8.45
N ARG A 17 7.14 -2.84 -7.80
CA ARG A 17 6.92 -4.24 -8.18
C ARG A 17 6.20 -4.99 -7.06
N LEU A 18 5.25 -5.84 -7.46
CA LEU A 18 4.68 -6.88 -6.60
C LEU A 18 5.38 -8.20 -6.91
N GLU A 19 5.98 -8.81 -5.89
CA GLU A 19 6.81 -10.00 -6.00
C GLU A 19 6.42 -11.05 -4.96
N ARG A 20 6.47 -12.33 -5.33
CA ARG A 20 6.40 -13.43 -4.37
C ARG A 20 7.73 -13.58 -3.66
N VAL A 21 7.68 -13.69 -2.33
CA VAL A 21 8.84 -13.88 -1.46
C VAL A 21 8.56 -14.99 -0.46
N PRO A 22 9.58 -15.56 0.21
CA PRO A 22 9.35 -16.47 1.32
C PRO A 22 8.43 -15.84 2.37
N GLY A 23 7.35 -16.54 2.73
CA GLY A 23 6.37 -16.07 3.73
C GLY A 23 5.30 -15.09 3.24
N GLY A 24 5.27 -14.73 1.94
CA GLY A 24 4.18 -13.92 1.40
C GLY A 24 4.56 -13.13 0.15
N VAL A 25 4.25 -11.84 0.16
CA VAL A 25 4.48 -10.92 -0.96
C VAL A 25 5.22 -9.68 -0.51
N ARG A 26 6.01 -9.15 -1.43
CA ARG A 26 6.70 -7.88 -1.27
C ARG A 26 6.18 -6.90 -2.31
N LEU A 27 5.72 -5.75 -1.83
CA LEU A 27 5.55 -4.57 -2.67
C LEU A 27 6.73 -3.64 -2.41
N ALA A 28 7.49 -3.30 -3.43
CA ALA A 28 8.69 -2.50 -3.26
C ALA A 28 9.00 -1.60 -4.44
N GLU A 29 9.68 -0.49 -4.16
CA GLU A 29 10.24 0.37 -5.18
C GLU A 29 11.60 -0.14 -5.67
N TRP A 30 11.81 0.02 -6.98
CA TRP A 30 13.04 -0.34 -7.67
C TRP A 30 13.52 0.83 -8.52
N ALA A 31 14.74 1.32 -8.27
CA ALA A 31 15.43 2.27 -9.14
C ALA A 31 16.45 1.48 -9.99
N GLY A 32 16.16 1.32 -11.28
CA GLY A 32 16.91 0.40 -12.14
C GLY A 32 16.82 -1.05 -11.63
N SER A 33 17.95 -1.62 -11.22
CA SER A 33 18.03 -2.96 -10.62
C SER A 33 18.12 -2.95 -9.09
N GLU A 34 18.08 -1.78 -8.44
CA GLU A 34 18.26 -1.66 -7.00
C GLU A 34 16.91 -1.53 -6.26
N LEU A 35 16.76 -2.34 -5.21
CA LEU A 35 15.63 -2.27 -4.29
C LEU A 35 15.80 -1.09 -3.34
N ARG A 36 14.84 -0.15 -3.34
CA ARG A 36 14.87 0.99 -2.42
C ARG A 36 14.39 0.57 -1.03
N ARG A 37 15.16 0.91 -0.01
CA ARG A 37 14.88 0.54 1.39
C ARG A 37 13.85 1.47 2.06
N ARG A 38 12.69 1.64 1.44
CA ARG A 38 11.60 2.47 1.97
C ARG A 38 10.23 1.86 1.69
N ALA A 39 9.21 2.40 2.34
CA ALA A 39 7.82 2.03 2.03
C ALA A 39 7.47 2.50 0.61
N PRO A 40 6.92 1.62 -0.25
CA PRO A 40 6.59 1.99 -1.62
C PRO A 40 5.50 3.05 -1.70
N VAL A 41 5.69 3.97 -2.63
CA VAL A 41 4.74 5.00 -3.05
C VAL A 41 4.37 4.79 -4.51
N LEU A 42 3.07 4.80 -4.81
CA LEU A 42 2.52 4.61 -6.15
C LEU A 42 1.20 5.35 -6.30
N ARG A 43 0.72 5.55 -7.55
CA ARG A 43 -0.61 6.09 -7.77
C ARG A 43 -1.67 5.07 -7.35
N ALA A 44 -2.75 5.53 -6.74
CA ALA A 44 -3.84 4.66 -6.29
C ALA A 44 -4.43 3.84 -7.46
N ARG A 45 -4.58 4.47 -8.64
CA ARG A 45 -5.09 3.82 -9.86
C ARG A 45 -4.24 2.66 -10.37
N ASP A 46 -2.93 2.69 -10.08
CA ASP A 46 -2.02 1.65 -10.58
C ASP A 46 -2.10 0.36 -9.73
N LEU A 47 -2.75 0.42 -8.57
CA LEU A 47 -3.01 -0.76 -7.73
C LEU A 47 -3.93 -1.78 -8.43
N GLU A 48 -4.91 -1.32 -9.19
CA GLU A 48 -5.82 -2.21 -9.93
C GLU A 48 -5.07 -3.03 -10.97
N GLY A 49 -4.18 -2.40 -11.73
CA GLY A 49 -3.31 -3.10 -12.69
C GLY A 49 -2.40 -4.11 -12.00
N LEU A 50 -1.75 -3.71 -10.89
CA LEU A 50 -0.89 -4.61 -10.11
C LEU A 50 -1.65 -5.82 -9.55
N ALA A 51 -2.88 -5.62 -9.07
CA ALA A 51 -3.71 -6.70 -8.52
C ALA A 51 -4.26 -7.61 -9.64
N ALA A 52 -4.63 -7.05 -10.79
CA ALA A 52 -5.09 -7.82 -11.94
C ALA A 52 -3.98 -8.73 -12.50
N ASP A 53 -2.75 -8.23 -12.56
CA ASP A 53 -1.63 -9.03 -13.04
C ASP A 53 -1.21 -10.12 -12.04
N ALA A 54 -1.58 -9.98 -10.75
CA ALA A 54 -1.09 -10.80 -9.63
C ALA A 54 -1.24 -12.31 -9.82
N HIS A 55 -2.17 -12.75 -10.67
CA HIS A 55 -2.35 -14.15 -11.07
C HIS A 55 -1.08 -14.81 -11.64
N GLY A 56 -0.16 -14.03 -12.23
CA GLY A 56 1.11 -14.57 -12.74
C GLY A 56 2.16 -14.89 -11.67
N VAL A 57 1.93 -14.47 -10.41
CA VAL A 57 2.93 -14.54 -9.34
C VAL A 57 2.38 -15.14 -8.03
N LEU A 58 1.09 -14.96 -7.76
CA LEU A 58 0.42 -15.40 -6.53
C LEU A 58 -0.45 -16.65 -6.77
N SER A 59 -0.94 -17.24 -5.67
CA SER A 59 -1.99 -18.26 -5.79
C SER A 59 -3.28 -17.66 -6.35
N GLU A 60 -4.13 -18.47 -6.97
CA GLU A 60 -5.41 -18.01 -7.52
C GLU A 60 -6.28 -17.34 -6.45
N GLY A 61 -6.34 -17.92 -5.24
CA GLY A 61 -7.09 -17.36 -4.12
C GLY A 61 -6.53 -16.02 -3.64
N ASP A 62 -5.21 -15.88 -3.52
CA ASP A 62 -4.58 -14.61 -3.10
C ASP A 62 -4.77 -13.51 -4.15
N ALA A 63 -4.60 -13.83 -5.44
CA ALA A 63 -4.81 -12.89 -6.53
C ALA A 63 -6.29 -12.43 -6.58
N HIS A 64 -7.23 -13.37 -6.43
CA HIS A 64 -8.66 -13.05 -6.36
C HIS A 64 -8.99 -12.14 -5.16
N ALA A 65 -8.41 -12.42 -3.98
CA ALA A 65 -8.59 -11.60 -2.79
C ALA A 65 -8.08 -10.17 -2.98
N LEU A 66 -6.90 -9.99 -3.59
CA LEU A 66 -6.35 -8.66 -3.90
C LEU A 66 -7.23 -7.90 -4.89
N ALA A 67 -7.67 -8.54 -5.97
CA ALA A 67 -8.55 -7.92 -6.94
C ALA A 67 -9.91 -7.52 -6.33
N GLY A 68 -10.49 -8.38 -5.49
CA GLY A 68 -11.74 -8.11 -4.78
C GLY A 68 -11.61 -7.00 -3.72
N ALA A 69 -10.44 -6.87 -3.09
CA ALA A 69 -10.18 -5.83 -2.10
C ALA A 69 -10.24 -4.41 -2.68
N LEU A 70 -9.91 -4.22 -3.96
CA LEU A 70 -9.95 -2.89 -4.57
C LEU A 70 -11.38 -2.45 -4.94
N ARG A 71 -12.31 -3.40 -5.13
CA ARG A 71 -13.68 -3.17 -5.60
C ARG A 71 -14.71 -2.96 -4.48
N GLN A 72 -14.26 -2.59 -3.28
CA GLN A 72 -15.17 -2.40 -2.15
C GLN A 72 -15.96 -1.11 -2.32
N GLU A 73 -17.24 -1.13 -1.94
CA GLU A 73 -18.07 0.07 -1.91
C GLU A 73 -17.61 1.00 -0.79
N ARG A 74 -17.50 2.30 -1.09
CA ARG A 74 -17.18 3.32 -0.09
C ARG A 74 -18.31 3.39 0.94
N SER A 75 -17.96 3.26 2.20
CA SER A 75 -18.91 3.26 3.32
C SER A 75 -18.50 4.16 4.47
N ALA A 76 -17.27 4.69 4.45
CA ALA A 76 -16.76 5.61 5.46
C ALA A 76 -15.75 6.59 4.83
N ASP A 77 -15.42 7.63 5.60
CA ASP A 77 -14.26 8.48 5.34
C ASP A 77 -13.17 8.12 6.34
N GLY A 78 -11.96 7.90 5.85
CA GLY A 78 -10.79 7.70 6.70
C GLY A 78 -9.50 7.97 5.96
N ASP A 79 -8.42 8.18 6.70
CA ASP A 79 -7.14 8.63 6.12
C ASP A 79 -6.22 7.46 5.72
N ALA A 80 -6.53 6.25 6.22
CA ALA A 80 -5.78 5.04 5.91
C ALA A 80 -6.63 3.77 5.96
N GLY A 81 -6.33 2.84 5.05
CA GLY A 81 -6.71 1.44 5.16
C GLY A 81 -5.70 0.67 6.01
N VAL A 82 -6.17 -0.23 6.88
CA VAL A 82 -5.33 -0.88 7.88
C VAL A 82 -5.54 -2.40 7.91
N SER A 83 -4.43 -3.15 7.96
CA SER A 83 -4.40 -4.55 8.37
C SER A 83 -3.51 -4.74 9.59
N ARG A 84 -4.08 -5.25 10.68
CA ARG A 84 -3.41 -5.38 11.99
C ARG A 84 -2.60 -6.67 12.10
N GLY A 85 -1.53 -6.65 12.89
CA GLY A 85 -0.69 -7.82 13.16
C GLY A 85 0.21 -7.64 14.39
N ARG A 86 1.23 -8.51 14.48
CA ARG A 86 2.27 -8.46 15.51
C ARG A 86 3.67 -8.65 14.92
N ALA A 87 4.65 -7.96 15.53
CA ALA A 87 6.08 -8.10 15.24
C ALA A 87 6.83 -8.37 16.54
N GLY A 88 7.00 -9.65 16.88
CA GLY A 88 7.38 -10.05 18.24
C GLY A 88 6.31 -9.58 19.24
N ASP A 89 6.73 -8.88 20.28
CA ASP A 89 5.84 -8.35 21.31
C ASP A 89 5.11 -7.06 20.90
N PHE A 90 5.53 -6.43 19.81
CA PHE A 90 4.97 -5.16 19.36
C PHE A 90 3.74 -5.35 18.49
N ARG A 91 2.76 -4.45 18.64
CA ARG A 91 1.65 -4.31 17.69
C ARG A 91 2.20 -3.74 16.38
N GLU A 92 1.71 -4.24 15.25
CA GLU A 92 2.01 -3.67 13.94
C GLU A 92 0.75 -3.49 13.09
N GLU A 93 0.86 -2.61 12.09
CA GLU A 93 -0.15 -2.36 11.08
C GLU A 93 0.52 -2.29 9.71
N LEU A 94 -0.05 -2.97 8.72
CA LEU A 94 0.15 -2.58 7.33
C LEU A 94 -0.86 -1.48 7.04
N ARG A 95 -0.38 -0.32 6.58
CA ARG A 95 -1.25 0.81 6.23
C ARG A 95 -1.13 1.13 4.74
N VAL A 96 -2.27 1.46 4.16
CA VAL A 96 -2.40 2.10 2.86
C VAL A 96 -2.87 3.51 3.14
N GLU A 97 -1.96 4.47 3.05
CA GLU A 97 -2.18 5.85 3.44
C GLU A 97 -2.25 6.71 2.18
N ALA A 98 -3.31 7.52 2.03
CA ALA A 98 -3.32 8.55 1.01
C ALA A 98 -2.20 9.55 1.35
N ILE A 99 -1.41 9.88 0.34
CA ILE A 99 -0.48 10.99 0.39
C ILE A 99 -0.95 12.02 -0.65
N ASP A 100 -0.07 12.93 -1.05
CA ASP A 100 -0.34 13.89 -2.10
C ASP A 100 -0.70 13.27 -3.46
N ASP A 101 -1.35 14.07 -4.31
CA ASP A 101 -1.48 13.92 -5.75
C ASP A 101 -1.89 12.54 -6.25
N ASP A 102 -2.98 11.96 -5.71
CA ASP A 102 -3.52 10.64 -6.09
C ASP A 102 -2.65 9.43 -5.68
N ARG A 103 -1.58 9.69 -4.92
CA ARG A 103 -0.63 8.66 -4.51
C ARG A 103 -0.99 8.07 -3.16
N VAL A 104 -0.54 6.85 -2.97
CA VAL A 104 -0.65 6.13 -1.70
C VAL A 104 0.71 5.58 -1.30
N ARG A 105 0.95 5.58 0.00
CA ARG A 105 2.08 4.89 0.63
C ARG A 105 1.58 3.59 1.24
N ILE A 106 2.25 2.49 0.92
CA ILE A 106 1.95 1.17 1.50
C ILE A 106 3.09 0.81 2.45
N GLY A 107 2.87 1.06 3.74
CA GLY A 107 3.91 1.03 4.76
C GLY A 107 3.58 0.13 5.93
N ARG A 108 4.61 -0.46 6.53
CA ARG A 108 4.48 -1.19 7.80
C ARG A 108 4.79 -0.25 8.96
N TRP A 109 3.84 -0.13 9.86
CA TRP A 109 3.91 0.68 11.07
C TRP A 109 4.02 -0.23 12.30
N VAL A 110 4.94 0.08 13.21
CA VAL A 110 5.14 -0.67 14.46
C VAL A 110 4.89 0.26 15.62
N GLN A 111 4.08 -0.18 16.58
CA GLN A 111 3.83 0.61 17.77
C GLN A 111 4.90 0.33 18.83
N ARG A 112 5.65 1.37 19.19
CA ARG A 112 6.64 1.33 20.27
C ARG A 112 6.10 1.99 21.54
N PRO A 113 6.39 1.42 22.73
CA PRO A 113 6.17 2.12 23.98
C PRO A 113 6.91 3.46 23.99
N GLY A 114 6.25 4.53 24.44
CA GLY A 114 6.84 5.87 24.56
C GLY A 114 6.88 6.71 23.28
N THR A 115 7.06 6.09 22.09
CA THR A 115 7.18 6.82 20.81
C THR A 115 5.93 6.76 19.93
N GLY A 116 5.01 5.82 20.19
CA GLY A 116 3.80 5.66 19.39
C GLY A 116 4.03 4.82 18.13
N TRP A 117 3.34 5.16 17.04
CA TRP A 117 3.44 4.43 15.77
C TRP A 117 4.60 4.94 14.93
N GLU A 118 5.49 4.04 14.53
CA GLU A 118 6.65 4.36 13.69
C GLU A 118 6.59 3.62 12.35
N LEU A 119 6.78 4.35 11.25
CA LEU A 119 6.94 3.74 9.92
C LEU A 119 8.27 3.00 9.84
N ARG A 120 8.25 1.78 9.30
CA ARG A 120 9.45 1.03 8.97
C ARG A 120 9.98 1.46 7.61
N ASP A 121 11.24 1.88 7.59
CA ASP A 121 11.99 2.19 6.37
C ASP A 121 12.47 0.91 5.67
N ALA A 122 11.49 0.14 5.17
CA ALA A 122 11.69 -1.09 4.44
C ALA A 122 10.42 -1.43 3.66
N ALA A 123 10.60 -2.04 2.49
CA ALA A 123 9.49 -2.64 1.76
C ALA A 123 8.79 -3.69 2.64
N PRO A 124 7.46 -3.64 2.78
CA PRO A 124 6.73 -4.65 3.54
C PRO A 124 6.89 -6.03 2.88
N MET A 125 7.10 -7.04 3.71
CA MET A 125 7.11 -8.45 3.32
C MET A 125 6.13 -9.16 4.24
N LEU A 126 4.91 -9.39 3.76
CA LEU A 126 3.79 -9.88 4.56
C LEU A 126 2.93 -10.85 3.75
N PRO A 127 2.11 -11.70 4.39
CA PRO A 127 1.12 -12.52 3.69
C PRO A 127 0.21 -11.70 2.77
N ALA A 128 -0.17 -12.23 1.61
CA ALA A 128 -1.03 -11.55 0.66
C ALA A 128 -2.38 -11.10 1.27
N ALA A 129 -2.94 -11.91 2.18
CA ALA A 129 -4.13 -11.57 2.94
C ALA A 129 -4.02 -10.23 3.70
N ARG A 130 -2.84 -9.90 4.25
CA ARG A 130 -2.63 -8.61 4.95
C ARG A 130 -2.74 -7.43 3.99
N TYR A 131 -2.25 -7.59 2.76
CA TYR A 131 -2.42 -6.57 1.72
C TYR A 131 -3.87 -6.44 1.28
N ALA A 132 -4.55 -7.57 1.05
CA ALA A 132 -5.97 -7.57 0.68
C ALA A 132 -6.84 -6.89 1.76
N GLU A 133 -6.61 -7.17 3.04
CA GLU A 133 -7.29 -6.51 4.16
C GLU A 133 -7.07 -5.00 4.16
N ALA A 134 -5.82 -4.55 4.05
CA ALA A 134 -5.50 -3.13 4.08
C ALA A 134 -6.05 -2.37 2.86
N LEU A 135 -6.01 -2.99 1.67
CA LEU A 135 -6.58 -2.44 0.44
C LEU A 135 -8.11 -2.38 0.50
N ALA A 136 -8.76 -3.41 1.03
CA ALA A 136 -10.21 -3.44 1.21
C ALA A 136 -10.67 -2.34 2.16
N ASP A 137 -9.94 -2.15 3.25
CA ASP A 137 -10.22 -1.08 4.20
C ASP A 137 -9.97 0.32 3.61
N ALA A 138 -8.90 0.48 2.82
CA ALA A 138 -8.61 1.72 2.10
C ALA A 138 -9.69 2.07 1.08
N SER A 139 -10.16 1.06 0.33
CA SER A 139 -11.23 1.20 -0.66
C SER A 139 -12.55 1.63 0.00
N ARG A 140 -12.96 0.95 1.08
CA ARG A 140 -14.15 1.32 1.87
C ARG A 140 -14.09 2.73 2.45
N LYS A 141 -12.90 3.20 2.83
CA LYS A 141 -12.66 4.53 3.42
C LYS A 141 -12.47 5.65 2.40
N GLY A 142 -12.53 5.32 1.10
CA GLY A 142 -12.30 6.28 0.02
C GLY A 142 -10.85 6.77 -0.11
N VAL A 143 -9.89 6.12 0.54
CA VAL A 143 -8.46 6.49 0.49
C VAL A 143 -7.93 6.41 -0.94
N LEU A 144 -8.35 5.39 -1.70
CA LEU A 144 -7.89 5.13 -3.07
C LEU A 144 -8.51 6.06 -4.13
N GLY A 145 -9.56 6.81 -3.77
CA GLY A 145 -10.27 7.73 -4.65
C GLY A 145 -10.07 9.21 -4.31
N ARG A 146 -9.29 9.52 -3.27
CA ARG A 146 -9.08 10.89 -2.79
C ARG A 146 -8.15 11.63 -3.76
N ARG A 147 -8.64 12.73 -4.35
CA ARG A 147 -7.80 13.69 -5.07
C ARG A 147 -7.36 14.76 -4.07
N SER A 148 -6.09 15.20 -4.13
CA SER A 148 -5.65 16.41 -3.42
C SER A 148 -6.55 17.58 -3.85
N GLY A 149 -7.43 18.03 -2.95
CA GLY A 149 -8.41 19.07 -3.25
C GLY A 149 -9.68 19.04 -2.40
N ASP A 150 -10.03 17.91 -1.79
CA ASP A 150 -11.28 17.77 -1.02
C ASP A 150 -11.25 18.48 0.37
N GLU A 151 -10.11 19.06 0.76
CA GLU A 151 -9.95 19.81 2.02
C GLU A 151 -10.41 21.27 1.93
N THR A 152 -10.62 21.84 0.74
CA THR A 152 -11.06 23.24 0.59
C THR A 152 -12.60 23.41 0.67
N ALA A 153 -13.37 22.32 0.62
CA ALA A 153 -14.84 22.39 0.57
C ALA A 153 -15.56 22.24 1.93
N ARG A 154 -14.84 22.26 3.07
CA ARG A 154 -15.43 22.16 4.43
C ARG A 154 -15.38 23.45 5.24
N SER A 155 -15.27 24.61 4.60
CA SER A 155 -15.47 25.91 5.27
C SER A 155 -16.27 26.85 4.38
N ILE A 156 -17.59 26.64 4.35
CA ILE A 156 -18.59 27.68 4.04
C ILE A 156 -19.77 27.47 4.99
#